data_AF-A0A8J7F9Q4-F1
#
_entry.id   AF-A0A8J7F9Q4-F1
#
_cell.length_a   1.000
_cell.length_b   1.000
_cell.length_c   1.000
_cell.angle_alpha   90.00
_cell.angle_beta   90.00
_cell.angle_gamma   90.00
#
_symmetry.space_group_name_H-M   'P 1'
#
loop_
_entity.id
_entity.type
_entity.pdbx_description
1 polymer ?
#
loop_
_entity_poly.entity_id
_entity_poly.type
_entity_poly.pdbx_seq_one_letter_code
_entity_poly.pdbx_strand_id
1 'polypeptide(L)'
;MIQSETLELLEWSRLCQHLSTFAATKLGAIAARNIALPSSVVQSEYLLAQTKEVYELENRLDNGISFEGVQDFGDSLERAQLKGVLAGEELLAIATTLAGIRNLRRLIDKHPDLEILNELVADLRTYPELEQEIHRCIDERGQVTDRASEKLRDIRHSLRQTRSQITQKLQNIIQVKANALQETIITQRGDRYVIPVKTPQKDAIPGIVHDTSTSGATLYVEPNSVVPMGNQLRQLLRREQVEEEAIRRNLTEQVAEVKPDLEKLLAVAITLDLATAKARYSYWLKANPPRFINPQQNENITLRELRHPLLVWQQQHEEGHPVIPVDLVINPYIRVVTITGPNTGGKTVTLKTLGLATLMAKIGLFIPAREPVELPWFDQILADIGDEQSLEQSLSTFSGHIRRISRILNAISTAEKAEEAEEENRNSPP
;
A
#
# COMPACT_ATOMS: atom_id res chain seq x y z
N MET A 1 19.00 12.95 -15.70
CA MET A 1 20.07 13.60 -14.91
C MET A 1 21.10 12.53 -14.59
N ILE A 2 22.38 12.83 -14.45
CA ILE A 2 23.43 11.81 -14.25
C ILE A 2 23.21 10.88 -13.03
N GLN A 3 22.48 11.37 -12.04
CA GLN A 3 22.05 10.58 -10.88
C GLN A 3 21.13 9.41 -11.27
N SER A 4 20.16 9.61 -12.17
CA SER A 4 19.27 8.51 -12.61
C SER A 4 20.05 7.43 -13.35
N GLU A 5 20.99 7.84 -14.20
CA GLU A 5 21.90 6.90 -14.90
C GLU A 5 22.79 6.13 -13.91
N THR A 6 23.18 6.74 -12.79
CA THR A 6 23.94 6.08 -11.72
C THR A 6 23.09 5.03 -10.99
N LEU A 7 21.83 5.36 -10.66
CA LEU A 7 20.91 4.42 -10.01
C LEU A 7 20.59 3.21 -10.89
N GLU A 8 20.47 3.40 -12.21
CA GLU A 8 20.32 2.31 -13.17
C GLU A 8 21.57 1.42 -13.21
N LEU A 9 22.77 2.01 -13.30
CA LEU A 9 24.03 1.23 -13.32
C LEU A 9 24.25 0.41 -12.05
N LEU A 10 23.86 0.96 -10.89
CA LEU A 10 23.93 0.29 -9.60
C LEU A 10 22.79 -0.71 -9.38
N GLU A 11 21.81 -0.78 -10.30
CA GLU A 11 20.62 -1.63 -10.19
C GLU A 11 19.80 -1.33 -8.91
N TRP A 12 19.73 -0.04 -8.54
CA TRP A 12 19.03 0.42 -7.34
C TRP A 12 17.55 0.02 -7.33
N SER A 13 16.88 0.13 -8.47
CA SER A 13 15.48 -0.27 -8.63
C SER A 13 15.23 -1.73 -8.27
N ARG A 14 16.18 -2.63 -8.55
CA ARG A 14 16.09 -4.05 -8.18
C ARG A 14 16.18 -4.24 -6.66
N LEU A 15 17.04 -3.48 -5.98
CA LEU A 15 17.10 -3.50 -4.52
C LEU A 15 15.80 -2.99 -3.89
N CYS A 16 15.25 -1.88 -4.40
CA CYS A 16 13.95 -1.36 -3.95
C CYS A 16 12.82 -2.36 -4.20
N GLN A 17 12.88 -3.12 -5.30
CA GLN A 17 11.93 -4.20 -5.57
C GLN A 17 12.05 -5.32 -4.51
N HIS A 18 13.27 -5.75 -4.16
CA HIS A 18 13.48 -6.73 -3.09
C HIS A 18 12.94 -6.21 -1.75
N LEU A 19 13.30 -4.99 -1.37
CA LEU A 19 12.79 -4.34 -0.16
C LEU A 19 11.26 -4.30 -0.12
N SER A 20 10.60 -4.03 -1.25
CA SER A 20 9.13 -3.98 -1.31
C SER A 20 8.43 -5.28 -0.95
N THR A 21 9.14 -6.43 -1.04
CA THR A 21 8.58 -7.73 -0.64
C THR A 21 8.49 -7.92 0.87
N PHE A 22 9.15 -7.07 1.65
CA PHE A 22 9.12 -7.09 3.12
C PHE A 22 8.10 -6.13 3.73
N ALA A 23 7.45 -5.30 2.92
CA ALA A 23 6.36 -4.44 3.36
C ALA A 23 5.10 -5.26 3.63
N ALA A 24 4.37 -4.92 4.69
CA ALA A 24 3.15 -5.60 5.08
C ALA A 24 1.92 -5.11 4.31
N THR A 25 1.93 -3.84 3.87
CA THR A 25 0.82 -3.21 3.15
C THR A 25 1.17 -2.94 1.70
N LYS A 26 0.15 -2.82 0.85
CA LYS A 26 0.33 -2.44 -0.57
C LYS A 26 0.95 -1.05 -0.70
N LEU A 27 0.54 -0.11 0.15
CA LEU A 27 1.06 1.26 0.15
C LEU A 27 2.52 1.30 0.59
N GLY A 28 2.90 0.55 1.63
CA GLY A 28 4.31 0.41 2.02
C GLY A 28 5.16 -0.24 0.93
N ALA A 29 4.63 -1.23 0.21
CA ALA A 29 5.33 -1.83 -0.93
C ALA A 29 5.55 -0.83 -2.07
N ILE A 30 4.55 0.02 -2.37
CA ILE A 30 4.69 1.10 -3.36
C ILE A 30 5.73 2.13 -2.88
N ALA A 31 5.66 2.54 -1.61
CA ALA A 31 6.61 3.47 -1.02
C ALA A 31 8.05 2.92 -1.06
N ALA A 32 8.23 1.62 -0.80
CA ALA A 32 9.52 0.94 -0.85
C ALA A 32 10.11 0.87 -2.28
N ARG A 33 9.27 0.78 -3.32
CA ARG A 33 9.74 0.82 -4.71
C ARG A 33 10.16 2.21 -5.17
N ASN A 34 9.48 3.23 -4.65
CA ASN A 34 9.64 4.63 -5.07
C ASN A 34 10.35 5.48 -4.02
N ILE A 35 11.26 4.89 -3.23
CA ILE A 35 11.97 5.62 -2.18
C ILE A 35 12.78 6.76 -2.78
N ALA A 36 12.51 7.98 -2.31
CA ALA A 36 13.33 9.14 -2.59
C ALA A 36 14.64 9.10 -1.77
N LEU A 37 15.75 9.44 -2.41
CA LEU A 37 17.03 9.57 -1.71
C LEU A 37 17.03 10.86 -0.87
N PRO A 38 17.39 10.78 0.42
CA PRO A 38 17.54 11.95 1.27
C PRO A 38 18.58 12.95 0.75
N SER A 39 18.30 14.23 0.95
CA SER A 39 19.18 15.33 0.58
C SER A 39 20.08 15.82 1.71
N SER A 40 19.93 15.27 2.92
CA SER A 40 20.76 15.62 4.08
C SER A 40 21.13 14.41 4.94
N VAL A 41 22.25 14.54 5.65
CA VAL A 41 22.68 13.55 6.65
C VAL A 41 21.67 13.42 7.78
N VAL A 42 21.10 14.53 8.27
CA VAL A 42 20.10 14.55 9.36
C VAL A 42 18.87 13.71 9.00
N GLN A 43 18.37 13.83 7.77
CA GLN A 43 17.24 13.02 7.31
C GLN A 43 17.62 11.53 7.23
N SER A 44 18.84 11.22 6.78
CA SER A 44 19.32 9.84 6.69
C SER A 44 19.49 9.20 8.08
N GLU A 45 20.00 9.97 9.04
CA GLU A 45 20.12 9.58 10.45
C GLU A 45 18.76 9.34 11.09
N TYR A 46 17.77 10.20 10.83
CA TYR A 46 16.40 10.01 11.30
C TYR A 46 15.77 8.73 10.73
N LEU A 47 15.89 8.47 9.42
CA LEU A 47 15.42 7.24 8.78
C LEU A 47 16.14 5.98 9.33
N LEU A 48 17.43 6.11 9.63
CA LEU A 48 18.21 5.04 10.24
C LEU A 48 17.75 4.77 11.68
N ALA A 49 17.47 5.81 12.46
CA ALA A 49 16.97 5.70 13.83
C ALA A 49 15.59 5.02 13.85
N GLN A 50 14.68 5.39 12.94
CA GLN A 50 13.41 4.68 12.72
C GLN A 50 13.63 3.19 12.47
N THR A 51 14.57 2.85 11.58
CA THR A 51 14.85 1.44 11.24
C THR A 51 15.44 0.68 12.42
N LYS A 52 16.31 1.32 13.22
CA LYS A 52 16.87 0.73 14.45
C LYS A 52 15.80 0.43 15.49
N GLU A 53 14.94 1.40 15.80
CA GLU A 53 13.89 1.20 16.80
C GLU A 53 12.89 0.12 16.37
N VAL A 54 12.52 0.07 15.08
CA VAL A 54 11.66 -1.01 14.58
C VAL A 54 12.37 -2.36 14.62
N TYR A 55 13.65 -2.42 14.29
CA TYR A 55 14.45 -3.64 14.38
C TYR A 55 14.51 -4.17 15.81
N GLU A 56 14.72 -3.30 16.79
CA GLU A 56 14.67 -3.67 18.21
C GLU A 56 13.27 -4.13 18.64
N LEU A 57 12.22 -3.42 18.22
CA LEU A 57 10.85 -3.76 18.54
C LEU A 57 10.45 -5.13 17.98
N GLU A 58 10.75 -5.41 16.71
CA GLU A 58 10.52 -6.72 16.08
C GLU A 58 11.22 -7.85 16.83
N ASN A 59 12.46 -7.65 17.30
CA ASN A 59 13.20 -8.65 18.07
C ASN A 59 12.63 -8.90 19.48
N ARG A 60 11.86 -7.95 20.03
CA ARG A 60 11.20 -8.08 21.34
C ARG A 60 9.84 -8.76 21.25
N LEU A 61 9.26 -8.87 20.05
CA LEU A 61 7.92 -9.40 19.81
C LEU A 61 7.97 -10.84 19.29
N ASP A 62 7.14 -11.72 19.84
CA ASP A 62 7.08 -13.12 19.38
C ASP A 62 6.51 -13.26 17.96
N ASN A 63 5.57 -12.39 17.59
CA ASN A 63 4.83 -12.44 16.32
C ASN A 63 5.13 -11.25 15.38
N GLY A 64 6.14 -10.43 15.71
CA GLY A 64 6.47 -9.21 14.97
C GLY A 64 5.37 -8.14 14.98
N ILE A 65 5.58 -7.06 14.23
CA ILE A 65 4.61 -5.96 14.09
C ILE A 65 3.55 -6.33 13.04
N SER A 66 2.27 -6.25 13.41
CA SER A 66 1.14 -6.57 12.51
C SER A 66 0.48 -5.31 11.95
N PHE A 67 0.35 -5.26 10.62
CA PHE A 67 -0.40 -4.23 9.88
C PHE A 67 -1.74 -4.76 9.37
N GLU A 68 -2.28 -5.80 10.02
CA GLU A 68 -3.57 -6.39 9.65
C GLU A 68 -4.69 -5.33 9.69
N GLY A 69 -5.54 -5.34 8.66
CA GLY A 69 -6.63 -4.39 8.51
C GLY A 69 -6.24 -3.02 7.93
N VAL A 70 -4.95 -2.72 7.76
CA VAL A 70 -4.52 -1.47 7.09
C VAL A 70 -4.73 -1.59 5.58
N GLN A 71 -5.60 -0.76 5.05
CA GLN A 71 -5.94 -0.71 3.63
C GLN A 71 -5.68 0.68 3.04
N ASP A 72 -5.64 0.74 1.71
CA ASP A 72 -5.58 2.01 1.00
C ASP A 72 -7.00 2.56 0.82
N PHE A 73 -7.23 3.76 1.32
CA PHE A 73 -8.48 4.50 1.17
C PHE A 73 -8.23 5.96 0.77
N GLY A 74 -7.05 6.30 0.22
CA GLY A 74 -6.72 7.67 -0.21
C GLY A 74 -7.74 8.25 -1.20
N ASP A 75 -8.05 7.49 -2.25
CA ASP A 75 -9.06 7.87 -3.26
C ASP A 75 -10.46 8.04 -2.64
N SER A 76 -10.77 7.26 -1.60
CA SER A 76 -12.04 7.38 -0.88
C SER A 76 -12.11 8.69 -0.10
N LEU A 77 -11.02 9.13 0.52
CA LEU A 77 -10.97 10.44 1.22
C LEU A 77 -11.15 11.61 0.26
N GLU A 78 -10.52 11.57 -0.92
CA GLU A 78 -10.68 12.61 -1.94
C GLU A 78 -12.13 12.69 -2.40
N ARG A 79 -12.75 11.55 -2.70
CA ARG A 79 -14.15 11.50 -3.16
C ARG A 79 -15.13 11.93 -2.07
N ALA A 80 -14.89 11.56 -0.81
CA ALA A 80 -15.68 12.00 0.33
C ALA A 80 -15.69 13.53 0.44
N GLN A 81 -14.53 14.18 0.25
CA GLN A 81 -14.44 15.64 0.29
C GLN A 81 -15.17 16.33 -0.87
N LEU A 82 -15.23 15.70 -2.03
CA LEU A 82 -16.04 16.15 -3.17
C LEU A 82 -17.54 15.86 -3.00
N LYS A 83 -17.99 15.48 -1.80
CA LYS A 83 -19.37 15.11 -1.46
C LYS A 83 -19.89 13.88 -2.23
N GLY A 84 -18.99 13.04 -2.72
CA GLY A 84 -19.35 11.74 -3.29
C GLY A 84 -19.60 10.73 -2.18
N VAL A 85 -20.72 10.01 -2.24
CA VAL A 85 -21.10 9.01 -1.23
C VAL A 85 -20.18 7.79 -1.35
N LEU A 86 -19.58 7.37 -0.24
CA LEU A 86 -18.74 6.16 -0.20
C LEU A 86 -19.60 4.89 -0.20
N ALA A 87 -19.08 3.85 -0.83
CA ALA A 87 -19.61 2.50 -0.73
C ALA A 87 -19.34 1.93 0.66
N GLY A 88 -20.10 0.91 1.05
CA GLY A 88 -19.92 0.31 2.39
C GLY A 88 -18.58 -0.39 2.58
N GLU A 89 -18.03 -0.98 1.51
CA GLU A 89 -16.68 -1.59 1.52
C GLU A 89 -15.58 -0.56 1.82
N GLU A 90 -15.70 0.66 1.27
CA GLU A 90 -14.72 1.73 1.47
C GLU A 90 -14.82 2.32 2.88
N LEU A 91 -16.04 2.47 3.41
CA LEU A 91 -16.24 2.87 4.81
C LEU A 91 -15.66 1.81 5.76
N LEU A 92 -15.84 0.52 5.46
CA LEU A 92 -15.24 -0.56 6.23
C LEU A 92 -13.72 -0.57 6.15
N ALA A 93 -13.13 -0.27 4.99
CA ALA A 93 -11.68 -0.12 4.82
C ALA A 93 -11.11 1.00 5.72
N ILE A 94 -11.83 2.12 5.85
CA ILE A 94 -11.45 3.22 6.76
C ILE A 94 -11.51 2.73 8.22
N ALA A 95 -12.62 2.11 8.63
CA ALA A 95 -12.78 1.63 10.01
C ALA A 95 -11.74 0.57 10.41
N THR A 96 -11.49 -0.40 9.54
CA THR A 96 -10.48 -1.45 9.76
C THR A 96 -9.07 -0.87 9.84
N THR A 97 -8.75 0.16 9.04
CA THR A 97 -7.44 0.82 9.11
C THR A 97 -7.28 1.66 10.38
N LEU A 98 -8.33 2.37 10.81
CA LEU A 98 -8.36 3.08 12.10
C LEU A 98 -8.08 2.12 13.26
N ALA A 99 -8.74 0.96 13.27
CA ALA A 99 -8.53 -0.07 14.27
C ALA A 99 -7.10 -0.62 14.25
N GLY A 100 -6.57 -0.94 13.06
CA GLY A 100 -5.20 -1.43 12.86
C GLY A 100 -4.14 -0.45 13.39
N ILE A 101 -4.25 0.82 13.03
CA ILE A 101 -3.29 1.85 13.46
C ILE A 101 -3.43 2.20 14.94
N ARG A 102 -4.65 2.15 15.50
CA ARG A 102 -4.85 2.27 16.95
C ARG A 102 -4.14 1.14 17.70
N ASN A 103 -4.18 -0.08 17.19
CA ASN A 103 -3.48 -1.22 17.80
C ASN A 103 -1.96 -1.05 17.69
N LEU A 104 -1.45 -0.61 16.54
CA LEU A 104 -0.03 -0.27 16.35
C LEU A 104 0.44 0.81 17.33
N ARG A 105 -0.32 1.90 17.46
CA ARG A 105 -0.02 2.95 18.43
C ARG A 105 0.05 2.41 19.85
N ARG A 106 -0.95 1.62 20.28
CA ARG A 106 -0.96 1.00 21.61
C ARG A 106 0.19 0.02 21.84
N LEU A 107 0.74 -0.56 20.78
CA LEU A 107 1.94 -1.39 20.85
C LEU A 107 3.18 -0.53 21.06
N ILE A 108 3.33 0.56 20.30
CA ILE A 108 4.47 1.50 20.42
C ILE A 108 4.45 2.21 21.79
N ASP A 109 3.29 2.66 22.26
CA ASP A 109 3.13 3.34 23.56
C ASP A 109 3.58 2.47 24.76
N LYS A 110 3.65 1.14 24.62
CA LYS A 110 4.17 0.23 25.66
C LYS A 110 5.69 0.23 25.77
N HIS A 111 6.38 0.82 24.80
CA HIS A 111 7.83 0.88 24.70
C HIS A 111 8.28 2.35 24.66
N PRO A 112 8.26 3.04 25.81
CA PRO A 112 8.59 4.48 25.89
C PRO A 112 10.06 4.77 25.59
N ASP A 113 10.92 3.75 25.54
CA ASP A 113 12.32 3.83 25.16
C ASP A 113 12.54 4.02 23.64
N LEU A 114 11.50 3.84 22.82
CA LEU A 114 11.54 4.02 21.37
C LEU A 114 11.10 5.46 21.02
N GLU A 115 11.98 6.43 21.27
CA GLU A 115 11.66 7.86 21.17
C GLU A 115 11.17 8.28 19.78
N ILE A 116 11.83 7.81 18.71
CA ILE A 116 11.51 8.18 17.33
C ILE A 116 10.15 7.61 16.90
N LEU A 117 9.86 6.36 17.26
CA LEU A 117 8.57 5.74 16.99
C LEU A 117 7.44 6.39 17.79
N ASN A 118 7.69 6.74 19.05
CA ASN A 118 6.72 7.47 19.87
C ASN A 118 6.46 8.87 19.30
N GLU A 119 7.48 9.57 18.81
CA GLU A 119 7.32 10.85 18.11
C GLU A 119 6.44 10.71 16.87
N LEU A 120 6.65 9.67 16.05
CA LEU A 120 5.86 9.41 14.85
C LEU A 120 4.36 9.21 15.15
N VAL A 121 4.02 8.57 16.27
CA VAL A 121 2.63 8.26 16.63
C VAL A 121 2.00 9.24 17.61
N ALA A 122 2.76 10.19 18.17
CA ALA A 122 2.32 11.10 19.22
C ALA A 122 1.05 11.88 18.85
N ASP A 123 1.05 12.43 17.64
CA ASP A 123 -0.04 13.28 17.12
C ASP A 123 -1.18 12.51 16.45
N LEU A 124 -1.14 11.18 16.41
CA LEU A 124 -2.17 10.41 15.73
C LEU A 124 -3.50 10.52 16.49
N ARG A 125 -4.58 10.81 15.78
CA ARG A 125 -5.95 10.64 16.30
C ARG A 125 -6.52 9.36 15.75
N THR A 126 -7.10 8.54 16.62
CA THR A 126 -7.55 7.17 16.27
C THR A 126 -9.06 7.02 16.13
N TYR A 127 -9.82 8.10 16.35
CA TYR A 127 -11.28 8.20 16.12
C TYR A 127 -12.08 6.91 16.42
N PRO A 128 -11.99 6.34 17.66
CA PRO A 128 -12.72 5.13 18.02
C PRO A 128 -14.24 5.27 17.86
N GLU A 129 -14.76 6.48 18.03
CA GLU A 129 -16.17 6.83 17.80
C GLU A 129 -16.60 6.63 16.34
N LEU A 130 -15.78 7.04 15.37
CA LEU A 130 -16.07 6.89 13.94
C LEU A 130 -16.00 5.42 13.53
N GLU A 131 -14.98 4.70 14.00
CA GLU A 131 -14.83 3.26 13.80
C GLU A 131 -16.08 2.50 14.31
N GLN A 132 -16.51 2.80 15.54
CA GLN A 132 -17.68 2.16 16.15
C GLN A 132 -18.97 2.49 15.40
N GLU A 133 -19.16 3.75 14.97
CA GLU A 133 -20.35 4.14 14.23
C GLU A 133 -20.40 3.49 12.84
N ILE A 134 -19.27 3.35 12.16
CA ILE A 134 -19.17 2.60 10.89
C ILE A 134 -19.54 1.13 11.12
N HIS A 135 -18.96 0.45 12.11
CA HIS A 135 -19.26 -0.97 12.38
C HIS A 135 -20.70 -1.20 12.88
N ARG A 136 -21.31 -0.20 13.52
CA ARG A 136 -22.72 -0.24 13.89
C ARG A 136 -23.60 -0.18 12.63
N CYS A 137 -23.25 0.69 11.68
CA CYS A 137 -24.06 0.95 10.50
C CYS A 137 -23.81 -0.01 9.33
N ILE A 138 -22.61 -0.61 9.25
CA ILE A 138 -22.17 -1.42 8.10
C ILE A 138 -21.66 -2.77 8.60
N ASP A 139 -22.12 -3.86 7.99
CA ASP A 139 -21.66 -5.21 8.30
C ASP A 139 -20.34 -5.57 7.60
N GLU A 140 -19.82 -6.77 7.89
CA GLU A 140 -18.59 -7.29 7.29
C GLU A 140 -18.65 -7.47 5.77
N ARG A 141 -19.85 -7.43 5.16
CA ARG A 141 -20.05 -7.51 3.71
C ARG A 141 -20.22 -6.14 3.06
N GLY A 142 -20.05 -5.06 3.81
CA GLY A 142 -20.26 -3.70 3.31
C GLY A 142 -21.73 -3.32 3.13
N GLN A 143 -22.67 -4.06 3.72
CA GLN A 143 -24.11 -3.77 3.65
C GLN A 143 -24.57 -3.00 4.88
N VAL A 144 -25.55 -2.10 4.69
CA VAL A 144 -26.10 -1.32 5.79
C VAL A 144 -26.91 -2.24 6.71
N THR A 145 -26.66 -2.18 8.01
CA THR A 145 -27.32 -3.04 9.00
C THR A 145 -28.71 -2.53 9.39
N ASP A 146 -29.57 -3.42 9.89
CA ASP A 146 -30.86 -3.04 10.49
C ASP A 146 -30.70 -2.12 11.72
N ARG A 147 -29.50 -2.06 12.32
CA ARG A 147 -29.19 -1.25 13.51
C ARG A 147 -28.77 0.19 13.16
N ALA A 148 -28.54 0.47 11.88
CA ALA A 148 -28.11 1.77 11.41
C ALA A 148 -29.19 2.84 11.63
N SER A 149 -30.46 2.51 11.41
CA SER A 149 -31.59 3.43 11.56
C SER A 149 -32.87 2.68 11.90
N GLU A 150 -33.67 3.21 12.84
CA GLU A 150 -35.00 2.68 13.15
C GLU A 150 -35.92 2.71 11.92
N LYS A 151 -35.81 3.76 11.10
CA LYS A 151 -36.57 3.90 9.86
C LYS A 151 -36.22 2.80 8.85
N LEU A 152 -34.93 2.46 8.71
CA LEU A 152 -34.51 1.36 7.84
C LEU A 152 -35.04 0.01 8.33
N ARG A 153 -34.97 -0.22 9.65
CA ARG A 153 -35.52 -1.43 10.30
C ARG A 153 -37.01 -1.60 10.00
N ASP A 154 -37.80 -0.52 10.11
CA ASP A 154 -39.24 -0.55 9.85
C ASP A 154 -39.56 -0.80 8.36
N ILE A 155 -38.77 -0.22 7.46
CA ILE A 155 -38.87 -0.49 6.01
C ILE A 155 -38.57 -1.97 5.73
N ARG A 156 -37.49 -2.52 6.27
CA ARG A 156 -37.11 -3.94 6.11
C ARG A 156 -38.11 -4.90 6.74
N HIS A 157 -38.71 -4.53 7.86
CA HIS A 157 -39.82 -5.29 8.44
C HIS A 157 -41.02 -5.30 7.50
N SER A 158 -41.43 -4.14 6.99
CA SER A 158 -42.51 -4.01 6.01
C SER A 158 -42.24 -4.79 4.73
N LEU A 159 -41.00 -4.78 4.22
CA LEU A 159 -40.57 -5.58 3.07
C LEU A 159 -40.77 -7.08 3.31
N ARG A 160 -40.30 -7.59 4.45
CA ARG A 160 -40.47 -9.01 4.83
C ARG A 160 -41.95 -9.38 4.93
N GLN A 161 -42.75 -8.51 5.56
CA GLN A 161 -44.18 -8.72 5.74
C GLN A 161 -44.93 -8.74 4.39
N THR A 162 -44.67 -7.77 3.50
CA THR A 162 -45.26 -7.73 2.15
C THR A 162 -44.83 -8.94 1.31
N ARG A 163 -43.55 -9.35 1.35
CA ARG A 163 -43.08 -10.57 0.65
C ARG A 163 -43.78 -11.83 1.14
N SER A 164 -43.92 -11.99 2.46
CA SER A 164 -44.63 -13.12 3.05
C SER A 164 -46.09 -13.17 2.60
N GLN A 165 -46.79 -12.04 2.63
CA GLN A 165 -48.19 -11.96 2.18
C GLN A 165 -48.36 -12.23 0.68
N ILE A 166 -47.45 -11.74 -0.18
CA ILE A 166 -47.44 -12.07 -1.62
C ILE A 166 -47.28 -13.58 -1.80
N THR A 167 -46.29 -14.17 -1.14
CA THR A 167 -45.98 -15.60 -1.24
C THR A 167 -47.18 -16.44 -0.79
N GLN A 168 -47.82 -16.09 0.33
CA GLN A 168 -48.99 -16.77 0.85
C GLN A 168 -50.19 -16.69 -0.12
N LYS A 169 -50.45 -15.52 -0.70
CA LYS A 169 -51.51 -15.36 -1.71
C LYS A 169 -51.22 -16.19 -2.97
N LEU A 170 -49.97 -16.17 -3.46
CA LEU A 170 -49.59 -16.96 -4.63
C LEU A 170 -49.69 -18.46 -4.35
N GLN A 171 -49.27 -18.93 -3.17
CA GLN A 171 -49.44 -20.33 -2.75
C GLN A 171 -50.90 -20.75 -2.73
N ASN A 172 -51.80 -19.93 -2.17
CA ASN A 172 -53.23 -20.20 -2.17
C ASN A 172 -53.79 -20.29 -3.61
N ILE A 173 -53.35 -19.42 -4.51
CA ILE A 173 -53.75 -19.46 -5.93
C ILE A 173 -53.23 -20.75 -6.59
N ILE A 174 -51.97 -21.13 -6.33
CA ILE A 174 -51.36 -22.36 -6.86
C ILE A 174 -52.16 -23.59 -6.40
N GLN A 175 -52.55 -23.64 -5.13
CA GLN A 175 -53.32 -24.76 -4.58
C GLN A 175 -54.73 -24.86 -5.19
N VAL A 176 -55.44 -23.73 -5.34
CA VAL A 176 -56.82 -23.73 -5.86
C VAL A 176 -56.87 -23.90 -7.38
N LYS A 177 -55.86 -23.43 -8.11
CA LYS A 177 -55.84 -23.37 -9.58
C LYS A 177 -54.73 -24.22 -10.21
N ALA A 178 -54.28 -25.28 -9.54
CA ALA A 178 -53.18 -26.14 -10.00
C ALA A 178 -53.33 -26.63 -11.45
N ASN A 179 -54.55 -26.95 -11.89
CA ASN A 179 -54.84 -27.46 -13.25
C ASN A 179 -54.55 -26.42 -14.36
N ALA A 180 -54.63 -25.12 -14.05
CA ALA A 180 -54.34 -24.02 -14.97
C ALA A 180 -52.84 -23.73 -15.12
N LEU A 181 -52.01 -24.28 -14.22
CA LEU A 181 -50.58 -24.02 -14.17
C LEU A 181 -49.80 -25.03 -15.00
N GLN A 182 -48.69 -24.56 -15.58
CA GLN A 182 -47.71 -25.44 -16.19
C GLN A 182 -46.83 -26.10 -15.11
N GLU A 183 -46.39 -25.31 -14.13
CA GLU A 183 -45.60 -25.75 -12.98
C GLU A 183 -46.13 -25.08 -11.70
N THR A 184 -46.14 -25.82 -10.59
CA THR A 184 -46.64 -25.34 -9.29
C THR A 184 -45.55 -24.61 -8.49
N ILE A 185 -44.85 -23.69 -9.15
CA ILE A 185 -43.77 -22.91 -8.56
C ILE A 185 -44.06 -21.41 -8.64
N ILE A 186 -43.59 -20.67 -7.64
CA ILE A 186 -43.53 -19.21 -7.70
C ILE A 186 -42.20 -18.87 -8.35
N THR A 187 -42.24 -18.11 -9.44
CA THR A 187 -41.03 -17.63 -10.12
C THR A 187 -40.97 -16.11 -10.10
N GLN A 188 -39.82 -15.56 -10.45
CA GLN A 188 -39.62 -14.13 -10.59
C GLN A 188 -39.29 -13.80 -12.05
N ARG A 189 -39.91 -12.74 -12.58
CA ARG A 189 -39.58 -12.14 -13.88
C ARG A 189 -39.29 -10.65 -13.65
N GLY A 190 -38.04 -10.26 -13.86
CA GLY A 190 -37.54 -8.97 -13.37
C GLY A 190 -37.72 -8.85 -11.85
N ASP A 191 -38.44 -7.81 -11.40
CA ASP A 191 -38.74 -7.59 -9.97
C ASP A 191 -40.13 -8.10 -9.55
N ARG A 192 -40.80 -8.89 -10.39
CA ARG A 192 -42.20 -9.30 -10.20
C ARG A 192 -42.32 -10.79 -9.91
N TYR A 193 -43.10 -11.11 -8.88
CA TYR A 193 -43.49 -12.48 -8.58
C TYR A 193 -44.61 -12.90 -9.52
N VAL A 194 -44.40 -14.01 -10.21
CA VAL A 194 -45.27 -14.52 -11.26
C VAL A 194 -45.46 -16.02 -11.11
N ILE A 195 -46.55 -16.54 -11.69
CA ILE A 195 -46.83 -17.97 -11.75
C ILE A 195 -46.91 -18.38 -13.23
N PRO A 196 -46.32 -19.52 -13.62
CA PRO A 196 -46.39 -20.04 -14.99
C PRO A 196 -47.76 -20.67 -15.29
N VAL A 197 -48.58 -19.97 -16.09
CA VAL A 197 -49.93 -20.37 -16.50
C VAL A 197 -49.89 -20.94 -17.91
N LYS A 198 -50.64 -22.03 -18.17
CA LYS A 198 -50.80 -22.58 -19.51
C LYS A 198 -51.53 -21.59 -20.41
N THR A 199 -51.04 -21.32 -21.62
CA THR A 199 -51.65 -20.37 -22.56
C THR A 199 -53.16 -20.58 -22.76
N PRO A 200 -53.69 -21.83 -22.90
CA PRO A 200 -55.13 -22.06 -23.04
C PRO A 200 -55.97 -21.73 -21.79
N GLN A 201 -55.34 -21.62 -20.62
CA GLN A 201 -56.00 -21.31 -19.35
C GLN A 201 -55.66 -19.92 -18.82
N LYS A 202 -55.24 -18.99 -19.70
CA LYS A 202 -54.94 -17.60 -19.34
C LYS A 202 -56.05 -16.93 -18.53
N ASP A 203 -57.31 -17.16 -18.90
CA ASP A 203 -58.46 -16.51 -18.24
C ASP A 203 -58.79 -17.13 -16.88
N ALA A 204 -58.24 -18.30 -16.55
CA ALA A 204 -58.47 -18.96 -15.26
C ALA A 204 -57.78 -18.21 -14.10
N ILE A 205 -56.73 -17.44 -14.40
CA ILE A 205 -55.98 -16.61 -13.44
C ILE A 205 -55.84 -15.20 -14.01
N PRO A 206 -56.81 -14.31 -13.75
CA PRO A 206 -56.76 -12.94 -14.27
C PRO A 206 -55.58 -12.17 -13.67
N GLY A 207 -54.76 -11.60 -14.55
CA GLY A 207 -53.52 -10.93 -14.16
C GLY A 207 -52.80 -10.29 -15.34
N ILE A 208 -51.64 -9.71 -15.03
CA ILE A 208 -50.75 -9.06 -16.00
C ILE A 208 -49.74 -10.09 -16.49
N VAL A 209 -49.61 -10.27 -17.80
CA VAL A 209 -48.58 -11.14 -18.40
C VAL A 209 -47.28 -10.36 -18.48
N HIS A 210 -46.24 -10.84 -17.80
CA HIS A 210 -44.91 -10.19 -17.80
C HIS A 210 -43.95 -10.78 -18.83
N ASP A 211 -44.12 -12.05 -19.16
CA ASP A 211 -43.22 -12.76 -20.06
C ASP A 211 -43.92 -14.00 -20.65
N THR A 212 -43.38 -14.54 -21.75
CA THR A 212 -43.86 -15.75 -22.41
C THR A 212 -42.72 -16.70 -22.72
N SER A 213 -42.95 -18.01 -22.58
CA SER A 213 -41.95 -19.02 -22.95
C SER A 213 -41.62 -18.97 -24.45
N THR A 214 -40.43 -19.40 -24.85
CA THR A 214 -39.99 -19.47 -26.27
C THR A 214 -40.94 -20.27 -27.17
N SER A 215 -41.58 -21.32 -26.64
CA SER A 215 -42.58 -22.12 -27.36
C SER A 215 -43.98 -21.51 -27.38
N GLY A 216 -44.20 -20.40 -26.68
CA GLY A 216 -45.50 -19.76 -26.49
C GLY A 216 -46.50 -20.53 -25.61
N ALA A 217 -46.11 -21.66 -25.04
CA ALA A 217 -46.99 -22.56 -24.30
C ALA A 217 -47.25 -22.13 -22.84
N THR A 218 -46.36 -21.31 -22.26
CA THR A 218 -46.44 -20.83 -20.87
C THR A 218 -46.42 -19.30 -20.82
N LEU A 219 -47.36 -18.73 -20.09
CA LEU A 219 -47.46 -17.30 -19.78
C LEU A 219 -47.06 -17.07 -18.32
N TYR A 220 -46.15 -16.14 -18.07
CA TYR A 220 -45.77 -15.75 -16.71
C TYR A 220 -46.68 -14.62 -16.24
N VAL A 221 -47.67 -14.96 -15.40
CA VAL A 221 -48.74 -14.04 -14.99
C VAL A 221 -48.54 -13.57 -13.55
N GLU A 222 -48.62 -12.24 -13.32
CA GLU A 222 -48.81 -11.63 -12.00
C GLU A 222 -50.31 -11.47 -11.74
N PRO A 223 -50.92 -12.28 -10.85
CA PRO A 223 -52.35 -12.20 -10.58
C PRO A 223 -52.78 -10.82 -10.05
N ASN A 224 -53.98 -10.35 -10.43
CA ASN A 224 -54.50 -9.04 -10.01
C ASN A 224 -54.54 -8.87 -8.48
N SER A 225 -54.69 -9.96 -7.73
CA SER A 225 -54.73 -9.97 -6.26
C SER A 225 -53.39 -9.65 -5.58
N VAL A 226 -52.27 -9.77 -6.30
CA VAL A 226 -50.92 -9.46 -5.81
C VAL A 226 -50.32 -8.20 -6.44
N VAL A 227 -50.83 -7.71 -7.58
CA VAL A 227 -50.33 -6.49 -8.25
C VAL A 227 -50.18 -5.27 -7.30
N PRO A 228 -51.17 -4.93 -6.45
CA PRO A 228 -51.01 -3.81 -5.50
C PRO A 228 -49.87 -4.03 -4.51
N MET A 229 -49.70 -5.27 -4.04
CA MET A 229 -48.67 -5.66 -3.09
C MET A 229 -47.29 -5.67 -3.75
N GLY A 230 -47.19 -6.10 -5.01
CA GLY A 230 -45.98 -6.00 -5.82
C GLY A 230 -45.55 -4.54 -6.06
N ASN A 231 -46.52 -3.64 -6.31
CA ASN A 231 -46.24 -2.21 -6.41
C ASN A 231 -45.76 -1.62 -5.07
N GLN A 232 -46.40 -1.98 -3.96
CA GLN A 232 -45.97 -1.59 -2.61
C GLN A 232 -44.56 -2.12 -2.30
N LEU A 233 -44.25 -3.37 -2.64
CA LEU A 233 -42.94 -3.97 -2.46
C LEU A 233 -41.87 -3.17 -3.21
N ARG A 234 -42.12 -2.81 -4.47
CA ARG A 234 -41.21 -1.97 -5.27
C ARG A 234 -41.02 -0.59 -4.66
N GLN A 235 -42.08 0.02 -4.13
CA GLN A 235 -41.97 1.31 -3.44
C GLN A 235 -41.13 1.20 -2.17
N LEU A 236 -41.31 0.14 -1.38
CA LEU A 236 -40.52 -0.13 -0.18
C LEU A 236 -39.04 -0.37 -0.52
N LEU A 237 -38.74 -1.11 -1.59
CA LEU A 237 -37.35 -1.33 -2.06
C LEU A 237 -36.67 -0.02 -2.44
N ARG A 238 -37.37 0.90 -3.14
CA ARG A 238 -36.82 2.23 -3.43
C ARG A 238 -36.59 3.05 -2.16
N ARG A 239 -37.51 2.97 -1.19
CA ARG A 239 -37.36 3.65 0.10
C ARG A 239 -36.18 3.10 0.89
N GLU A 240 -35.95 1.79 0.86
CA GLU A 240 -34.78 1.14 1.46
C GLU A 240 -33.50 1.69 0.85
N GLN A 241 -33.37 1.69 -0.48
CA GLN A 241 -32.19 2.22 -1.17
C GLN A 241 -31.89 3.68 -0.83
N VAL A 242 -32.93 4.53 -0.79
CA VAL A 242 -32.79 5.96 -0.42
C VAL A 242 -32.33 6.11 1.03
N GLU A 243 -32.85 5.30 1.94
CA GLU A 243 -32.45 5.34 3.36
C GLU A 243 -31.01 4.82 3.54
N GLU A 244 -30.62 3.73 2.87
CA GLU A 244 -29.25 3.22 2.89
C GLU A 244 -28.25 4.24 2.34
N GLU A 245 -28.59 4.94 1.26
CA GLU A 245 -27.76 6.01 0.71
C GLU A 245 -27.66 7.19 1.67
N ALA A 246 -28.75 7.57 2.34
CA ALA A 246 -28.73 8.63 3.36
C ALA A 246 -27.81 8.28 4.54
N ILE A 247 -27.82 7.01 4.99
CA ILE A 247 -26.93 6.52 6.05
C ILE A 247 -25.48 6.57 5.59
N ARG A 248 -25.16 6.03 4.41
CA ARG A 248 -23.78 6.07 3.86
C ARG A 248 -23.30 7.50 3.67
N ARG A 249 -24.18 8.40 3.23
CA ARG A 249 -23.87 9.81 3.07
C ARG A 249 -23.52 10.47 4.40
N ASN A 250 -24.30 10.20 5.45
CA ASN A 250 -24.00 10.72 6.79
C ASN A 250 -22.63 10.23 7.28
N LEU A 251 -22.33 8.94 7.16
CA LEU A 251 -21.01 8.39 7.50
C LEU A 251 -19.89 9.02 6.66
N THR A 252 -20.13 9.23 5.37
CA THR A 252 -19.18 9.88 4.46
C THR A 252 -18.90 11.32 4.88
N GLU A 253 -19.92 12.07 5.32
CA GLU A 253 -19.77 13.43 5.83
C GLU A 253 -18.90 13.44 7.10
N GLN A 254 -19.12 12.50 8.03
CA GLN A 254 -18.27 12.35 9.22
C GLN A 254 -16.81 12.02 8.87
N VAL A 255 -16.58 11.14 7.90
CA VAL A 255 -15.22 10.83 7.38
C VAL A 255 -14.57 12.07 6.77
N ALA A 256 -15.33 12.85 5.99
CA ALA A 256 -14.82 14.06 5.33
C ALA A 256 -14.42 15.16 6.34
N GLU A 257 -15.11 15.27 7.47
CA GLU A 257 -14.78 16.23 8.54
C GLU A 257 -13.40 15.96 9.16
N VAL A 258 -13.00 14.69 9.28
CA VAL A 258 -11.73 14.27 9.91
C VAL A 258 -10.63 13.95 8.89
N LYS A 259 -10.83 14.26 7.61
CA LYS A 259 -9.92 13.91 6.52
C LYS A 259 -8.44 14.28 6.79
N PRO A 260 -8.08 15.51 7.25
CA PRO A 260 -6.67 15.86 7.44
C PRO A 260 -5.94 14.92 8.41
N ASP A 261 -6.64 14.48 9.46
CA ASP A 261 -6.08 13.53 10.42
C ASP A 261 -5.99 12.12 9.83
N LEU A 262 -6.94 11.72 8.99
CA LEU A 262 -6.90 10.44 8.28
C LEU A 262 -5.76 10.37 7.26
N GLU A 263 -5.47 11.46 6.55
CA GLU A 263 -4.31 11.57 5.64
C GLU A 263 -3.00 11.47 6.42
N LYS A 264 -2.88 12.18 7.55
CA LYS A 264 -1.70 12.08 8.44
C LYS A 264 -1.55 10.65 8.97
N LEU A 265 -2.64 10.03 9.37
CA LEU A 265 -2.68 8.66 9.86
C LEU A 265 -2.23 7.65 8.80
N LEU A 266 -2.66 7.81 7.54
CA LEU A 266 -2.19 6.98 6.43
C LEU A 266 -0.70 7.18 6.16
N ALA A 267 -0.23 8.44 6.16
CA ALA A 267 1.18 8.76 5.96
C ALA A 267 2.08 8.15 7.05
N VAL A 268 1.65 8.18 8.31
CA VAL A 268 2.36 7.52 9.42
C VAL A 268 2.33 6.01 9.26
N ALA A 269 1.20 5.41 8.88
CA ALA A 269 1.13 3.97 8.59
C ALA A 269 2.12 3.55 7.49
N ILE A 270 2.21 4.31 6.40
CA ILE A 270 3.17 4.06 5.32
C ILE A 270 4.60 4.17 5.83
N THR A 271 4.90 5.18 6.64
CA THR A 271 6.24 5.41 7.21
C THR A 271 6.64 4.26 8.14
N LEU A 272 5.74 3.82 9.01
CA LEU A 272 5.95 2.69 9.92
C LEU A 272 6.14 1.38 9.14
N ASP A 273 5.32 1.12 8.13
CA ASP A 273 5.44 -0.09 7.30
C ASP A 273 6.76 -0.08 6.51
N LEU A 274 7.17 1.07 5.97
CA LEU A 274 8.45 1.21 5.29
C LEU A 274 9.63 0.98 6.25
N ALA A 275 9.60 1.53 7.47
CA ALA A 275 10.62 1.28 8.49
C ALA A 275 10.65 -0.21 8.89
N THR A 276 9.48 -0.85 8.99
CA THR A 276 9.34 -2.29 9.26
C THR A 276 9.92 -3.12 8.12
N ALA A 277 9.63 -2.77 6.87
CA ALA A 277 10.20 -3.43 5.70
C ALA A 277 11.74 -3.31 5.69
N LYS A 278 12.28 -2.12 6.02
CA LYS A 278 13.73 -1.89 6.14
C LYS A 278 14.34 -2.75 7.23
N ALA A 279 13.73 -2.82 8.40
CA ALA A 279 14.21 -3.64 9.52
C ALA A 279 14.20 -5.14 9.18
N ARG A 280 13.10 -5.64 8.62
CA ARG A 280 12.96 -7.05 8.20
C ARG A 280 13.92 -7.42 7.09
N TYR A 281 14.08 -6.55 6.09
CA TYR A 281 15.05 -6.77 5.01
C TYR A 281 16.50 -6.76 5.54
N SER A 282 16.79 -5.86 6.49
CA SER A 282 18.08 -5.79 7.17
C SER A 282 18.38 -7.07 7.97
N TYR A 283 17.40 -7.58 8.70
CA TYR A 283 17.50 -8.86 9.42
C TYR A 283 17.75 -10.02 8.46
N TRP A 284 16.98 -10.09 7.37
CA TRP A 284 17.11 -11.12 6.34
C TRP A 284 18.49 -11.10 5.65
N LEU A 285 19.04 -9.90 5.39
CA LEU A 285 20.39 -9.70 4.86
C LEU A 285 21.50 -10.02 5.85
N LYS A 286 21.19 -10.22 7.14
CA LYS A 286 22.17 -10.24 8.25
C LYS A 286 23.04 -8.97 8.25
N ALA A 287 22.38 -7.85 8.01
CA ALA A 287 22.99 -6.54 7.91
C ALA A 287 23.11 -5.86 9.27
N ASN A 288 24.06 -4.92 9.37
CA ASN A 288 24.31 -4.16 10.59
C ASN A 288 24.15 -2.65 10.34
N PRO A 289 23.76 -1.88 11.37
CA PRO A 289 23.48 -0.46 11.23
C PRO A 289 24.74 0.32 10.86
N PRO A 290 24.71 1.15 9.80
CA PRO A 290 25.83 2.04 9.50
C PRO A 290 25.94 3.17 10.53
N ARG A 291 27.15 3.70 10.68
CA ARG A 291 27.42 4.99 11.32
C ARG A 291 27.99 5.94 10.28
N PHE A 292 27.39 7.12 10.17
CA PHE A 292 27.95 8.19 9.35
C PHE A 292 29.16 8.78 10.05
N ILE A 293 30.33 8.66 9.42
CA ILE A 293 31.57 9.22 9.93
C ILE A 293 31.82 10.60 9.35
N ASN A 294 32.54 11.44 10.08
CA ASN A 294 32.98 12.72 9.52
C ASN A 294 34.40 12.58 8.93
N PRO A 295 34.59 12.77 7.61
CA PRO A 295 35.92 12.75 6.99
C PRO A 295 36.94 13.71 7.64
N GLN A 296 36.46 14.83 8.20
CA GLN A 296 37.31 15.84 8.86
C GLN A 296 37.85 15.37 10.23
N GLN A 297 37.24 14.35 10.84
CA GLN A 297 37.65 13.77 12.12
C GLN A 297 38.68 12.64 11.95
N ASN A 298 39.25 12.47 10.75
CA ASN A 298 40.23 11.44 10.42
C ASN A 298 39.75 10.01 10.70
N GLU A 299 38.46 9.75 10.51
CA GLU A 299 37.86 8.42 10.64
C GLU A 299 38.02 7.63 9.34
N ASN A 300 38.29 6.33 9.45
CA ASN A 300 38.40 5.44 8.28
C ASN A 300 37.01 5.00 7.81
N ILE A 301 36.83 4.86 6.50
CA ILE A 301 35.74 4.04 5.98
C ILE A 301 36.06 2.59 6.37
N THR A 302 35.13 1.92 7.06
CA THR A 302 35.29 0.54 7.53
C THR A 302 34.06 -0.28 7.14
N LEU A 303 34.19 -1.13 6.13
CA LEU A 303 33.18 -2.09 5.72
C LEU A 303 33.83 -3.48 5.66
N ARG A 304 33.66 -4.27 6.72
CA ARG A 304 34.24 -5.62 6.83
C ARG A 304 33.23 -6.67 6.42
N GLU A 305 33.69 -7.75 5.82
CA GLU A 305 32.88 -8.84 5.31
C GLU A 305 31.67 -8.36 4.47
N LEU A 306 31.85 -7.26 3.71
CA LEU A 306 30.80 -6.60 2.94
C LEU A 306 30.33 -7.50 1.79
N ARG A 307 29.02 -7.69 1.66
CA ARG A 307 28.39 -8.53 0.63
C ARG A 307 27.52 -7.69 -0.30
N HIS A 308 27.47 -8.09 -1.57
CA HIS A 308 26.57 -7.45 -2.54
C HIS A 308 25.11 -7.86 -2.26
N PRO A 309 24.20 -6.94 -1.89
CA PRO A 309 22.84 -7.28 -1.47
C PRO A 309 22.04 -8.03 -2.55
N LEU A 310 22.17 -7.64 -3.82
CA LEU A 310 21.50 -8.36 -4.93
C LEU A 310 22.04 -9.77 -5.16
N LEU A 311 23.34 -10.02 -4.91
CA LEU A 311 23.88 -11.37 -5.03
C LEU A 311 23.46 -12.23 -3.83
N VAL A 312 23.33 -11.63 -2.64
CA VAL A 312 22.78 -12.33 -1.46
C VAL A 312 21.34 -12.76 -1.73
N TRP A 313 20.55 -11.91 -2.39
CA TRP A 313 19.23 -12.27 -2.91
C TRP A 313 19.26 -13.47 -3.85
N GLN A 314 20.10 -13.42 -4.89
CA GLN A 314 20.22 -14.53 -5.85
C GLN A 314 20.61 -15.83 -5.16
N GLN A 315 21.58 -15.80 -4.25
CA GLN A 315 22.03 -16.97 -3.50
C GLN A 315 20.88 -17.62 -2.70
N GLN A 316 20.02 -16.82 -2.07
CA GLN A 316 18.98 -17.31 -1.17
C GLN A 316 17.66 -17.65 -1.87
N HIS A 317 17.33 -16.99 -2.99
CA HIS A 317 16.02 -17.11 -3.67
C HIS A 317 16.09 -17.66 -5.10
N GLU A 318 17.24 -17.59 -5.78
CA GLU A 318 17.37 -17.90 -7.21
C GLU A 318 18.41 -19.01 -7.48
N GLU A 319 18.70 -19.86 -6.49
CA GLU A 319 19.74 -20.91 -6.55
C GLU A 319 21.13 -20.37 -6.95
N GLY A 320 21.42 -19.12 -6.61
CA GLY A 320 22.67 -18.44 -6.95
C GLY A 320 23.89 -18.98 -6.20
N HIS A 321 25.07 -18.66 -6.71
CA HIS A 321 26.34 -19.05 -6.08
C HIS A 321 26.58 -18.34 -4.74
N PRO A 322 27.37 -18.95 -3.83
CA PRO A 322 27.78 -18.31 -2.59
C PRO A 322 28.45 -16.95 -2.83
N VAL A 323 27.96 -15.91 -2.15
CA VAL A 323 28.56 -14.56 -2.23
C VAL A 323 29.83 -14.51 -1.39
N ILE A 324 30.95 -14.19 -2.06
CA ILE A 324 32.23 -13.97 -1.41
C ILE A 324 32.25 -12.52 -0.86
N PRO A 325 32.43 -12.33 0.46
CA PRO A 325 32.49 -11.00 1.04
C PRO A 325 33.82 -10.29 0.74
N VAL A 326 33.83 -8.96 0.81
CA VAL A 326 35.01 -8.10 0.59
C VAL A 326 35.22 -7.17 1.78
N ASP A 327 36.48 -6.93 2.15
CA ASP A 327 36.83 -5.92 3.15
C ASP A 327 37.25 -4.62 2.46
N LEU A 328 36.63 -3.49 2.84
CA LEU A 328 37.01 -2.15 2.41
C LEU A 328 37.36 -1.32 3.63
N VAL A 329 38.65 -1.03 3.78
CA VAL A 329 39.18 -0.12 4.81
C VAL A 329 39.95 0.99 4.12
N ILE A 330 39.40 2.21 4.13
CA ILE A 330 39.96 3.36 3.40
C ILE A 330 40.30 4.44 4.41
N ASN A 331 41.58 4.85 4.43
CA ASN A 331 42.05 5.92 5.28
C ASN A 331 41.52 7.28 4.77
N PRO A 332 41.11 8.21 5.65
CA PRO A 332 40.55 9.51 5.29
C PRO A 332 41.42 10.36 4.35
N TYR A 333 42.75 10.17 4.37
CA TYR A 333 43.66 10.91 3.49
C TYR A 333 43.75 10.34 2.06
N ILE A 334 43.17 9.16 1.81
CA ILE A 334 43.18 8.50 0.50
C ILE A 334 42.00 9.01 -0.31
N ARG A 335 42.29 9.82 -1.35
CA ARG A 335 41.27 10.32 -2.28
C ARG A 335 41.01 9.42 -3.49
N VAL A 336 41.96 8.55 -3.82
CA VAL A 336 41.87 7.66 -4.99
C VAL A 336 42.27 6.25 -4.58
N VAL A 337 41.38 5.29 -4.84
CA VAL A 337 41.63 3.87 -4.64
C VAL A 337 41.65 3.18 -6.01
N THR A 338 42.73 2.48 -6.32
CA THR A 338 42.87 1.72 -7.56
C THR A 338 42.69 0.23 -7.29
N ILE A 339 41.71 -0.40 -7.95
CA ILE A 339 41.47 -1.84 -7.87
C ILE A 339 42.01 -2.52 -9.14
N THR A 340 43.04 -3.33 -9.01
CA THR A 340 43.65 -4.10 -10.11
C THR A 340 43.32 -5.59 -10.01
N GLY A 341 43.46 -6.31 -11.12
CA GLY A 341 43.15 -7.74 -11.19
C GLY A 341 42.51 -8.15 -12.52
N PRO A 342 42.27 -9.45 -12.77
CA PRO A 342 41.58 -9.93 -13.98
C PRO A 342 40.12 -9.42 -14.03
N ASN A 343 39.52 -9.33 -15.22
CA ASN A 343 38.17 -8.77 -15.39
C ASN A 343 37.09 -9.55 -14.63
N THR A 344 37.21 -10.87 -14.59
CA THR A 344 36.31 -11.76 -13.82
C THR A 344 36.65 -11.82 -12.32
N GLY A 345 37.61 -11.01 -11.85
CA GLY A 345 38.06 -10.98 -10.45
C GLY A 345 37.15 -10.18 -9.49
N GLY A 346 35.94 -9.83 -9.90
CA GLY A 346 34.96 -9.16 -9.03
C GLY A 346 35.13 -7.64 -8.87
N LYS A 347 36.05 -6.99 -9.61
CA LYS A 347 36.31 -5.53 -9.52
C LYS A 347 35.03 -4.70 -9.65
N THR A 348 34.26 -4.96 -10.71
CA THR A 348 32.99 -4.27 -10.97
C THR A 348 31.95 -4.53 -9.88
N VAL A 349 31.89 -5.77 -9.38
CA VAL A 349 30.99 -6.15 -8.28
C VAL A 349 31.36 -5.41 -7.00
N THR A 350 32.65 -5.26 -6.68
CA THR A 350 33.11 -4.48 -5.53
C THR A 350 32.67 -3.02 -5.60
N LEU A 351 32.83 -2.38 -6.76
CA LEU A 351 32.38 -0.98 -6.97
C LEU A 351 30.86 -0.84 -6.82
N LYS A 352 30.09 -1.75 -7.43
CA LYS A 352 28.63 -1.78 -7.26
C LYS A 352 28.22 -2.01 -5.82
N THR A 353 28.92 -2.90 -5.11
CA THR A 353 28.66 -3.21 -3.70
C THR A 353 28.84 -1.97 -2.83
N LEU A 354 29.93 -1.21 -3.03
CA LEU A 354 30.17 0.04 -2.31
C LEU A 354 29.09 1.08 -2.64
N GLY A 355 28.76 1.28 -3.92
CA GLY A 355 27.72 2.21 -4.35
C GLY A 355 26.35 1.90 -3.75
N LEU A 356 25.96 0.63 -3.73
CA LEU A 356 24.72 0.16 -3.10
C LEU A 356 24.76 0.31 -1.59
N ALA A 357 25.87 -0.02 -0.92
CA ALA A 357 26.02 0.16 0.53
C ALA A 357 25.82 1.62 0.92
N THR A 358 26.36 2.56 0.15
CA THR A 358 26.14 4.00 0.37
C THR A 358 24.68 4.40 0.16
N LEU A 359 24.02 3.95 -0.90
CA LEU A 359 22.60 4.24 -1.15
C LEU A 359 21.70 3.67 -0.05
N MET A 360 21.99 2.44 0.40
CA MET A 360 21.30 1.80 1.53
C MET A 360 21.44 2.65 2.78
N ALA A 361 22.65 3.10 3.12
CA ALA A 361 22.88 3.96 4.27
C ALA A 361 22.06 5.26 4.17
N LYS A 362 22.05 5.94 3.01
CA LYS A 362 21.29 7.17 2.81
C LYS A 362 19.80 6.99 3.14
N ILE A 363 19.20 5.87 2.79
CA ILE A 363 17.77 5.63 3.08
C ILE A 363 17.51 4.99 4.46
N GLY A 364 18.53 4.89 5.32
CA GLY A 364 18.43 4.29 6.66
C GLY A 364 18.37 2.77 6.68
N LEU A 365 18.73 2.08 5.59
CA LEU A 365 18.89 0.62 5.59
C LEU A 365 20.19 0.21 6.27
N PHE A 366 20.19 -0.96 6.90
CA PHE A 366 21.42 -1.57 7.38
C PHE A 366 22.22 -2.15 6.21
N ILE A 367 23.53 -2.27 6.39
CA ILE A 367 24.44 -2.73 5.34
C ILE A 367 24.86 -4.18 5.63
N PRO A 368 24.84 -5.09 4.64
CA PRO A 368 25.29 -6.48 4.78
C PRO A 368 26.82 -6.58 4.91
N ALA A 369 27.33 -6.07 6.02
CA ALA A 369 28.72 -6.03 6.44
C ALA A 369 28.79 -6.31 7.93
N ARG A 370 29.92 -6.82 8.40
CA ARG A 370 30.19 -7.05 9.82
C ARG A 370 30.48 -5.74 10.55
N GLU A 371 30.00 -5.63 11.78
CA GLU A 371 30.28 -4.47 12.64
C GLU A 371 31.79 -4.31 12.98
N PRO A 372 32.30 -3.07 13.04
CA PRO A 372 31.59 -1.81 12.79
C PRO A 372 31.39 -1.54 11.28
N VAL A 373 30.28 -0.87 10.95
CA VAL A 373 29.93 -0.43 9.58
C VAL A 373 30.00 1.09 9.52
N GLU A 374 31.02 1.63 8.86
CA GLU A 374 31.37 3.04 8.92
C GLU A 374 31.65 3.59 7.53
N LEU A 375 30.91 4.64 7.16
CA LEU A 375 31.09 5.33 5.88
C LEU A 375 30.63 6.79 6.03
N PRO A 376 31.20 7.73 5.25
CA PRO A 376 30.73 9.11 5.28
C PRO A 376 29.38 9.22 4.57
N TRP A 377 28.65 10.28 4.87
CA TRP A 377 27.48 10.66 4.09
C TRP A 377 27.96 11.37 2.81
N PHE A 378 27.69 10.80 1.64
CA PHE A 378 28.10 11.38 0.36
C PHE A 378 26.96 12.19 -0.25
N ASP A 379 27.18 13.46 -0.56
CA ASP A 379 26.21 14.32 -1.26
C ASP A 379 25.77 13.69 -2.59
N GLN A 380 26.76 13.25 -3.38
CA GLN A 380 26.56 12.64 -4.68
C GLN A 380 27.25 11.27 -4.79
N ILE A 381 26.58 10.35 -5.47
CA ILE A 381 27.13 9.05 -5.85
C ILE A 381 27.03 9.01 -7.37
N LEU A 382 28.18 8.92 -8.04
CA LEU A 382 28.29 9.01 -9.50
C LEU A 382 29.02 7.76 -10.00
N ALA A 383 28.47 7.12 -11.03
CA ALA A 383 28.99 5.86 -11.54
C ALA A 383 29.20 5.92 -13.07
N ASP A 384 30.35 5.40 -13.48
CA ASP A 384 30.65 4.99 -14.86
C ASP A 384 31.09 3.53 -14.82
N ILE A 385 30.19 2.63 -15.21
CA ILE A 385 30.35 1.17 -15.12
C ILE A 385 29.84 0.57 -16.44
N GLY A 386 30.67 -0.20 -17.13
CA GLY A 386 30.34 -0.88 -18.40
C GLY A 386 31.54 -1.64 -18.94
N ASP A 387 31.30 -2.69 -19.74
CA ASP A 387 32.34 -3.53 -20.35
C ASP A 387 32.38 -3.30 -21.87
N GLU A 388 33.57 -2.97 -22.40
CA GLU A 388 33.83 -2.78 -23.82
C GLU A 388 34.11 -4.13 -24.48
N GLN A 389 33.13 -4.75 -25.14
CA GLN A 389 33.36 -5.98 -25.91
C GLN A 389 32.71 -5.95 -27.29
N SER A 390 33.14 -5.02 -28.15
CA SER A 390 32.99 -5.10 -29.62
C SER A 390 33.73 -3.95 -30.32
N LEU A 391 34.55 -4.25 -31.34
CA LEU A 391 35.35 -3.29 -32.13
C LEU A 391 34.50 -2.33 -33.02
N GLU A 392 33.25 -2.70 -33.30
CA GLU A 392 32.31 -1.88 -34.08
C GLU A 392 31.34 -1.08 -33.17
N GLN A 393 31.11 -1.54 -31.93
CA GLN A 393 30.41 -0.79 -30.88
C GLN A 393 31.33 0.13 -30.06
N SER A 394 32.65 0.04 -30.23
CA SER A 394 33.65 0.72 -29.37
C SER A 394 33.76 2.22 -29.58
N LEU A 395 33.56 2.74 -30.79
CA LEU A 395 33.56 4.20 -31.00
C LEU A 395 32.35 4.87 -30.33
N SER A 396 31.19 4.21 -30.34
CA SER A 396 29.96 4.72 -29.72
C SER A 396 29.96 4.55 -28.20
N THR A 397 30.58 3.48 -27.68
CA THR A 397 30.72 3.24 -26.23
C THR A 397 31.84 4.09 -25.62
N PHE A 398 33.01 4.21 -26.27
CA PHE A 398 34.09 5.10 -25.82
C PHE A 398 33.65 6.57 -25.76
N SER A 399 33.01 7.07 -26.83
CA SER A 399 32.44 8.42 -26.81
C SER A 399 31.33 8.58 -25.76
N GLY A 400 30.58 7.51 -25.48
CA GLY A 400 29.64 7.42 -24.37
C GLY A 400 30.30 7.57 -22.99
N HIS A 401 31.39 6.85 -22.72
CA HIS A 401 32.17 6.95 -21.48
C HIS A 401 32.76 8.35 -21.30
N ILE A 402 33.42 8.90 -22.32
CA ILE A 402 33.96 10.27 -22.26
C ILE A 402 32.86 11.30 -21.98
N ARG A 403 31.69 11.15 -22.64
CA ARG A 403 30.54 12.03 -22.40
C ARG A 403 30.02 11.88 -20.97
N ARG A 404 30.01 10.67 -20.41
CA ARG A 404 29.60 10.41 -19.03
C ARG A 404 30.59 11.01 -18.04
N ILE A 405 31.89 10.80 -18.21
CA ILE A 405 32.95 11.42 -17.40
C ILE A 405 32.83 12.95 -17.44
N SER A 406 32.64 13.54 -18.63
CA SER A 406 32.41 14.98 -18.74
C SER A 406 31.18 15.44 -17.94
N ARG A 407 30.07 14.68 -17.96
CA ARG A 407 28.90 14.98 -17.12
C ARG A 407 29.19 14.79 -15.63
N ILE A 408 29.98 13.80 -15.22
CA ILE A 408 30.42 13.59 -13.83
C ILE A 408 31.19 14.82 -13.34
N LEU A 409 32.18 15.27 -14.10
CA LEU A 409 32.98 16.45 -13.78
C LEU A 409 32.12 17.73 -13.70
N ASN A 410 31.15 17.87 -14.60
CA ASN A 410 30.20 18.99 -14.55
C ASN A 410 29.30 18.95 -13.31
N ALA A 411 28.88 17.75 -12.87
CA ALA A 411 28.05 17.59 -11.68
C ALA A 411 28.81 17.91 -10.39
N ILE A 412 30.08 17.48 -10.30
CA ILE A 412 30.98 17.78 -9.18
C ILE A 412 31.25 19.29 -9.09
N SER A 413 31.66 19.92 -10.20
CA SER A 413 31.97 21.36 -10.20
C SER A 413 30.77 22.27 -9.92
N THR A 414 29.55 21.80 -10.18
CA THR A 414 28.33 22.54 -9.80
C THR A 414 28.06 22.45 -8.31
N ALA A 415 28.39 21.31 -7.68
CA ALA A 415 28.27 21.15 -6.22
C ALA A 415 29.31 22.00 -5.48
N GLU A 416 30.57 21.99 -5.93
CA GLU A 416 31.65 22.82 -5.34
C GLU A 416 31.29 24.31 -5.35
N LYS A 417 30.72 24.82 -6.46
CA LYS A 417 30.27 26.22 -6.56
C LYS A 417 29.08 26.56 -5.66
N ALA A 418 28.21 25.58 -5.39
CA ALA A 418 27.07 25.78 -4.49
C ALA A 418 27.54 25.84 -3.03
N GLU A 419 28.50 24.99 -2.65
CA GLU A 419 29.14 25.01 -1.33
C GLU A 419 29.91 26.32 -1.09
N GLU A 420 30.70 26.78 -2.07
CA GLU A 420 31.42 28.06 -2.00
C GLU A 420 30.46 29.26 -1.84
N ALA A 421 29.34 29.26 -2.55
CA ALA A 421 28.32 30.31 -2.45
C ALA A 421 27.57 30.31 -1.10
N GLU A 422 27.34 29.13 -0.50
CA GLU A 422 26.74 29.03 0.85
C GLU A 422 27.72 29.46 1.95
N GLU A 423 29.02 29.18 1.81
CA GLU A 423 30.05 29.65 2.74
C GLU A 423 30.28 31.17 2.67
N GLU A 424 30.26 31.77 1.47
CA GLU A 424 30.34 33.23 1.30
C GLU A 424 29.13 33.94 1.93
N ASN A 425 27.94 33.35 1.85
CA ASN A 425 26.72 33.91 2.42
C ASN A 425 26.66 33.77 3.95
N ARG A 426 27.34 32.75 4.52
CA ARG A 426 27.52 32.61 5.98
C ARG A 426 28.58 33.53 6.57
N ASN A 427 29.56 33.94 5.77
CA ASN A 427 30.68 34.80 6.20
C ASN A 427 30.51 36.28 5.83
N SER A 428 29.40 36.67 5.21
CA SER A 428 29.06 38.07 4.96
C SER A 428 28.58 38.74 6.26
N PRO A 429 29.22 39.82 6.75
CA PRO A 429 28.73 40.55 7.92
C PRO A 429 27.41 41.26 7.59
N PRO A 430 26.55 41.52 8.60
CA PRO A 430 25.19 42.03 8.41
C PRO A 430 25.11 43.41 7.75
#